data_AF-A0A7C5AIF4-F1
#
_entry.id   AF-A0A7C5AIF4-F1
#
_cell.length_a   1.000
_cell.length_b   1.000
_cell.length_c   1.000
_cell.angle_alpha   90.00
_cell.angle_beta   90.00
_cell.angle_gamma   90.00
#
_symmetry.space_group_name_H-M   'P 1'
#
loop_
_entity.id
_entity.type
_entity.pdbx_description
1 polymer ?
#
loop_
_entity_poly.entity_id
_entity_poly.type
_entity_poly.pdbx_seq_one_letter_code
_entity_poly.pdbx_strand_id
1 'polypeptide(L)'
;MMGAGGCGPRRAEHSNQRLFDLRTIESLGRQIYEQDRYAAAATEILFRDAGTPESLTREGLAGWVFTRSKQGRIVVRFVRESDGRPEPAYDITFSSFRDGTCDRKPQGRLSRNELAQYRAKRLVGINLPRREWPMYNLVALPDVEGDGFLVYALAATRDPNLVVVGGHYRFTVSGDGEKILLAEKLFRSFLVLDKRQVPEGSGNCLFATHLGWDTPAETHVFLTLLHAQPLHVATKNGDLWRIEKGNMRRVGHVEIASDGVRVRTNVVATVSDRKPPDEDQAR
;
A
#
# COMPACT_ATOMS: atom_id res chain seq x y z
N MET A 1 4.44 -57.67 15.63
CA MET A 1 3.76 -56.72 14.72
C MET A 1 4.12 -55.31 15.17
N MET A 2 4.95 -54.65 14.36
CA MET A 2 5.21 -53.19 14.39
C MET A 2 3.99 -52.48 13.77
N GLY A 3 3.68 -51.20 13.99
CA GLY A 3 4.52 -50.15 14.56
C GLY A 3 3.70 -48.94 15.02
N ALA A 4 4.40 -48.12 15.81
CA ALA A 4 3.93 -46.87 16.37
C ALA A 4 3.80 -45.78 15.30
N GLY A 5 2.63 -45.11 15.25
CA GLY A 5 2.41 -43.91 14.46
C GLY A 5 3.06 -42.71 15.12
N GLY A 6 4.27 -42.38 14.70
CA GLY A 6 5.00 -41.20 15.16
C GLY A 6 4.26 -39.91 14.79
N CYS A 7 3.95 -39.12 15.83
CA CYS A 7 3.62 -37.71 15.71
C CYS A 7 4.87 -36.99 15.19
N GLY A 8 4.94 -36.76 13.87
CA GLY A 8 5.99 -35.95 13.27
C GLY A 8 5.92 -34.51 13.81
N PRO A 9 7.05 -33.85 14.07
CA PRO A 9 7.04 -32.48 14.55
C PRO A 9 6.36 -31.60 13.50
N ARG A 10 5.35 -30.82 13.92
CA ARG A 10 4.86 -29.69 13.13
C ARG A 10 6.07 -28.82 12.81
N ARG A 11 6.42 -28.72 11.53
CA ARG A 11 7.42 -27.74 11.06
C ARG A 11 7.04 -26.39 11.66
N ALA A 12 7.93 -25.81 12.46
CA ALA A 12 7.86 -24.41 12.79
C ALA A 12 7.86 -23.64 11.46
N GLU A 13 6.76 -22.97 11.14
CA GLU A 13 6.74 -21.96 10.08
C GLU A 13 7.68 -20.84 10.53
N HIS A 14 8.93 -20.90 10.09
CA HIS A 14 9.90 -19.83 10.26
C HIS A 14 9.36 -18.62 9.52
N SER A 15 8.83 -17.65 10.27
CA SER A 15 8.40 -16.36 9.76
C SER A 15 9.64 -15.56 9.37
N ASN A 16 10.14 -15.75 8.14
CA ASN A 16 11.10 -14.87 7.49
C ASN A 16 10.41 -13.54 7.10
N GLN A 17 9.73 -12.90 8.05
CA GLN A 17 8.95 -11.70 7.82
C GLN A 17 9.58 -10.54 8.57
N ARG A 18 9.63 -9.38 7.93
CA ARG A 18 10.16 -8.16 8.53
C ARG A 18 9.07 -7.47 9.32
N LEU A 19 9.36 -7.19 10.58
CA LEU A 19 8.48 -6.47 11.48
C LEU A 19 9.02 -5.05 11.66
N PHE A 20 8.15 -4.06 11.50
CA PHE A 20 8.48 -2.67 11.71
C PHE A 20 7.74 -2.14 12.94
N ASP A 21 8.32 -1.15 13.62
CA ASP A 21 7.60 -0.43 14.66
C ASP A 21 6.42 0.37 14.09
N LEU A 22 5.48 0.75 14.95
CA LEU A 22 4.24 1.43 14.54
C LEU A 22 4.48 2.74 13.77
N ARG A 23 5.47 3.54 14.16
CA ARG A 23 5.78 4.82 13.48
C ARG A 23 6.35 4.56 12.09
N THR A 24 7.17 3.53 11.96
CA THR A 24 7.73 3.11 10.69
C THR A 24 6.64 2.60 9.74
N ILE A 25 5.73 1.75 10.22
CA ILE A 25 4.57 1.27 9.43
C ILE A 25 3.72 2.44 8.92
N GLU A 26 3.43 3.38 9.81
CA GLU A 26 2.70 4.60 9.49
C GLU A 26 3.43 5.43 8.42
N SER A 27 4.71 5.70 8.61
CA SER A 27 5.54 6.46 7.68
C SER A 27 5.56 5.80 6.30
N LEU A 28 5.80 4.50 6.24
CA LEU A 28 5.80 3.72 5.01
C LEU A 28 4.45 3.83 4.29
N GLY A 29 3.34 3.65 4.99
CA GLY A 29 2.00 3.74 4.38
C GLY A 29 1.69 5.13 3.78
N ARG A 30 2.17 6.22 4.40
CA ARG A 30 2.06 7.59 3.84
C ARG A 30 2.93 7.76 2.60
N GLN A 31 4.15 7.21 2.61
CA GLN A 31 5.06 7.27 1.47
C GLN A 31 4.54 6.45 0.28
N ILE A 32 3.95 5.28 0.54
CA ILE A 32 3.25 4.46 -0.48
C ILE A 32 2.13 5.29 -1.11
N TYR A 33 1.27 5.89 -0.29
CA TYR A 33 0.18 6.75 -0.76
C TYR A 33 0.68 7.94 -1.58
N GLU A 34 1.75 8.61 -1.15
CA GLU A 34 2.33 9.72 -1.90
C GLU A 34 2.81 9.26 -3.29
N GLN A 35 3.64 8.22 -3.36
CA GLN A 35 4.17 7.71 -4.63
C GLN A 35 3.05 7.26 -5.58
N ASP A 36 2.11 6.45 -5.10
CA ASP A 36 1.03 5.90 -5.91
C ASP A 36 0.12 7.01 -6.46
N ARG A 37 -0.26 7.98 -5.60
CA ARG A 37 -1.13 9.09 -5.99
C ARG A 37 -0.48 10.01 -7.02
N TYR A 38 0.80 10.34 -6.86
CA TYR A 38 1.51 11.16 -7.84
C TYR A 38 1.77 10.41 -9.15
N ALA A 39 2.03 9.10 -9.11
CA ALA A 39 2.18 8.29 -10.32
C ALA A 39 0.87 8.20 -11.12
N ALA A 40 -0.27 8.06 -10.45
CA ALA A 40 -1.58 8.13 -11.08
C ALA A 40 -1.81 9.50 -11.75
N ALA A 41 -1.60 10.60 -11.01
CA ALA A 41 -1.75 11.95 -11.56
C ALA A 41 -0.79 12.22 -12.74
N ALA A 42 0.45 11.75 -12.66
CA ALA A 42 1.44 11.87 -13.72
C ALA A 42 1.03 11.08 -14.97
N THR A 43 0.38 9.92 -14.80
CA THR A 43 -0.10 9.09 -15.90
C THR A 43 -1.21 9.79 -16.67
N GLU A 44 -2.16 10.44 -15.98
CA GLU A 44 -3.22 11.25 -16.60
C GLU A 44 -2.64 12.44 -17.39
N ILE A 45 -1.66 13.14 -16.81
CA ILE A 45 -0.95 14.25 -17.47
C ILE A 45 -0.21 13.73 -18.72
N LEU A 46 0.50 12.60 -18.59
CA LEU A 46 1.23 12.00 -19.70
C LEU A 46 0.27 11.63 -20.84
N PHE A 47 -0.88 11.03 -20.55
CA PHE A 47 -1.83 10.64 -21.59
C PHE A 47 -2.50 11.83 -22.27
N ARG A 48 -2.81 12.88 -21.50
CA ARG A 48 -3.34 14.14 -22.03
C ARG A 48 -2.32 14.84 -22.94
N ASP A 49 -1.05 14.88 -22.52
CA ASP A 49 -0.07 15.74 -23.16
C ASP A 49 0.77 15.00 -24.20
N ALA A 50 1.19 13.76 -23.96
CA ALA A 50 2.17 13.07 -24.80
C ALA A 50 1.56 12.08 -25.80
N GLY A 51 0.47 11.38 -25.45
CA GLY A 51 -0.17 10.42 -26.36
C GLY A 51 -0.97 9.33 -25.65
N THR A 52 -1.65 8.47 -26.42
CA THR A 52 -2.44 7.37 -25.87
C THR A 52 -1.55 6.24 -25.31
N PRO A 53 -2.07 5.39 -24.40
CA PRO A 53 -1.32 4.25 -23.88
C PRO A 53 -0.68 3.37 -24.97
N GLU A 54 -1.39 3.15 -26.08
CA GLU A 54 -0.93 2.32 -27.20
C GLU A 54 0.23 2.99 -27.96
N SER A 55 0.18 4.31 -28.13
CA SER A 55 1.26 5.06 -28.78
C SER A 55 2.53 5.06 -27.93
N LEU A 56 2.39 5.32 -26.63
CA LEU A 56 3.51 5.35 -25.69
C LEU A 56 4.13 3.95 -25.50
N THR A 57 3.31 2.90 -25.52
CA THR A 57 3.82 1.51 -25.50
C THR A 57 4.63 1.19 -26.76
N ARG A 58 4.17 1.62 -27.94
CA ARG A 58 4.95 1.48 -29.19
C ARG A 58 6.26 2.25 -29.17
N GLU A 59 6.30 3.34 -28.41
CA GLU A 59 7.50 4.12 -28.11
C GLU A 59 8.39 3.47 -27.03
N GLY A 60 8.09 2.25 -26.58
CA GLY A 60 8.91 1.52 -25.62
C GLY A 60 8.76 2.02 -24.18
N LEU A 61 7.71 2.80 -23.86
CA LEU A 61 7.42 3.20 -22.48
C LEU A 61 7.26 1.95 -21.60
N ALA A 62 8.06 1.86 -20.55
CA ALA A 62 8.29 0.62 -19.81
C ALA A 62 8.05 0.72 -18.30
N GLY A 63 7.90 1.95 -17.79
CA GLY A 63 7.59 2.20 -16.39
C GLY A 63 7.86 3.65 -16.00
N TRP A 64 7.98 3.89 -14.70
CA TRP A 64 8.29 5.21 -14.15
C TRP A 64 9.16 5.07 -12.91
N VAL A 65 9.79 6.17 -12.50
CA VAL A 65 10.51 6.34 -11.23
C VAL A 65 10.00 7.60 -10.54
N PHE A 66 10.11 7.65 -9.22
CA PHE A 66 9.65 8.77 -8.42
C PHE A 66 10.82 9.33 -7.63
N THR A 67 11.03 10.63 -7.78
CA THR A 67 12.12 11.35 -7.12
C THR A 67 11.67 12.72 -6.64
N ARG A 68 12.52 13.36 -5.85
CA ARG A 68 12.42 14.77 -5.51
C ARG A 68 13.55 15.52 -6.19
N SER A 69 13.25 16.62 -6.86
CA SER A 69 14.27 17.49 -7.45
C SER A 69 15.13 18.11 -6.35
N LYS A 70 16.26 18.72 -6.74
CA LYS A 70 17.12 19.46 -5.80
C LYS A 70 16.38 20.61 -5.09
N GLN A 71 15.33 21.15 -5.73
CA GLN A 71 14.46 22.19 -5.18
C GLN A 71 13.26 21.61 -4.40
N GLY A 72 13.25 20.30 -4.13
CA GLY A 72 12.21 19.62 -3.35
C GLY A 72 10.92 19.31 -4.12
N ARG A 73 10.85 19.60 -5.42
CA ARG A 73 9.66 19.32 -6.24
C ARG A 73 9.52 17.83 -6.49
N ILE A 74 8.29 17.31 -6.49
CA ILE A 74 8.03 15.94 -6.91
C ILE A 74 8.25 15.82 -8.41
N VAL A 75 9.00 14.79 -8.83
CA VAL A 75 9.17 14.43 -10.23
C VAL A 75 8.82 12.96 -10.41
N VAL A 76 7.85 12.69 -11.28
CA VAL A 76 7.58 11.35 -11.79
C VAL A 76 8.18 11.26 -13.19
N ARG A 77 9.25 10.48 -13.32
CA ARG A 77 9.95 10.30 -14.58
C ARG A 77 9.54 8.99 -15.20
N PHE A 78 8.92 9.05 -16.37
CA PHE A 78 8.63 7.89 -17.17
C PHE A 78 9.88 7.42 -17.90
N VAL A 79 10.06 6.10 -17.93
CA VAL A 79 11.23 5.44 -18.49
C VAL A 79 10.80 4.65 -19.70
N ARG A 80 11.57 4.76 -20.79
CA ARG A 80 11.44 3.89 -21.95
C ARG A 80 12.63 2.95 -22.04
N GLU A 81 12.41 1.81 -22.67
CA GLU A 81 13.47 0.86 -23.01
C GLU A 81 13.80 1.01 -24.49
N SER A 82 15.03 1.40 -24.79
CA SER A 82 15.56 1.48 -26.16
C SER A 82 16.82 0.63 -26.23
N ASP A 83 16.87 -0.33 -27.16
CA ASP A 83 17.99 -1.26 -27.32
C ASP A 83 18.44 -1.96 -26.02
N GLY A 84 17.45 -2.33 -25.18
CA GLY A 84 17.68 -2.98 -23.89
C GLY A 84 18.28 -2.07 -22.81
N ARG A 85 18.25 -0.75 -23.01
CA ARG A 85 18.73 0.26 -22.06
C ARG A 85 17.58 1.16 -21.61
N PRO A 86 17.40 1.35 -20.29
CA PRO A 86 16.41 2.28 -19.78
C PRO A 86 16.89 3.72 -19.90
N GLU A 87 16.07 4.58 -20.49
CA GLU A 87 16.33 6.00 -20.65
C GLU A 87 15.12 6.86 -20.23
N PRO A 88 15.35 8.11 -19.78
CA PRO A 88 14.26 9.05 -19.51
C PRO A 88 13.42 9.28 -20.77
N ALA A 89 12.10 9.15 -20.65
CA ALA A 89 11.16 9.39 -21.74
C ALA A 89 10.37 10.68 -21.53
N TYR A 90 9.83 10.87 -20.33
CA TYR A 90 9.05 12.05 -19.96
C TYR A 90 9.27 12.38 -18.49
N ASP A 91 9.31 13.66 -18.14
CA ASP A 91 9.30 14.11 -16.75
C ASP A 91 8.01 14.86 -16.46
N ILE A 92 7.26 14.38 -15.46
CA ILE A 92 6.16 15.15 -14.88
C ILE A 92 6.65 15.78 -13.58
N THR A 93 6.85 17.10 -13.61
CA THR A 93 7.28 17.87 -12.44
C THR A 93 6.10 18.58 -11.83
N PHE A 94 5.88 18.38 -10.53
CA PHE A 94 4.77 18.98 -9.79
C PHE A 94 5.24 20.20 -8.98
N SER A 95 4.62 21.36 -9.23
CA SER A 95 4.73 22.54 -8.36
C SER A 95 3.82 22.39 -7.13
N SER A 96 2.68 21.73 -7.34
CA SER A 96 1.70 21.28 -6.35
C SER A 96 1.05 20.00 -6.85
N PHE A 97 0.31 19.27 -6.02
CA PHE A 97 -0.33 18.02 -6.43
C PHE A 97 -1.26 18.16 -7.65
N ARG A 98 -1.91 19.32 -7.84
CA ARG A 98 -2.82 19.58 -8.96
C ARG A 98 -2.15 20.24 -10.16
N ASP A 99 -0.90 20.66 -10.03
CA ASP A 99 -0.17 21.42 -11.04
C ASP A 99 1.13 20.68 -11.40
N GLY A 100 1.00 19.76 -12.36
CA GLY A 100 2.09 19.00 -12.94
C GLY A 100 2.32 19.39 -14.39
N THR A 101 3.58 19.60 -14.77
CA THR A 101 4.00 19.94 -16.12
C THR A 101 4.76 18.79 -16.76
N CYS A 102 4.41 18.45 -18.00
CA CYS A 102 5.06 17.40 -18.79
C CYS A 102 6.21 17.95 -19.64
N ASP A 103 7.43 17.52 -19.37
CA ASP A 103 8.57 17.64 -20.28
C ASP A 103 8.68 16.36 -21.13
N ARG A 104 8.56 16.51 -22.45
CA ARG A 104 8.61 15.41 -23.42
C ARG A 104 10.01 15.04 -23.90
N LYS A 105 11.02 15.81 -23.52
CA LYS A 105 12.42 15.56 -23.90
C LYS A 105 13.33 15.79 -22.71
N PRO A 106 13.12 15.05 -21.60
CA PRO A 106 13.95 15.19 -20.42
C PRO A 106 15.41 14.92 -20.79
N GLN A 107 16.30 15.84 -20.40
CA GLN A 107 17.72 15.73 -20.70
C GLN A 107 18.46 14.80 -19.73
N GLY A 108 19.51 14.17 -20.23
CA GLY A 108 20.46 13.41 -19.41
C GLY A 108 20.17 11.91 -19.36
N ARG A 109 20.71 11.27 -18.33
CA ARG A 109 20.55 9.84 -18.05
C ARG A 109 19.84 9.66 -16.72
N LEU A 110 19.23 8.50 -16.51
CA LEU A 110 18.79 8.10 -15.18
C LEU A 110 19.98 8.14 -14.22
N SER A 111 19.82 8.80 -13.08
CA SER A 111 20.78 8.72 -11.99
C SER A 111 20.90 7.29 -11.48
N ARG A 112 21.97 6.98 -10.73
CA ARG A 112 22.16 5.64 -10.13
C ARG A 112 20.95 5.19 -9.31
N ASN A 113 20.38 6.10 -8.51
CA ASN A 113 19.22 5.79 -7.67
C ASN A 113 17.95 5.56 -8.49
N GLU A 114 17.69 6.39 -9.51
CA GLU A 114 16.55 6.20 -10.41
C GLU A 114 16.65 4.89 -11.19
N LEU A 115 17.84 4.57 -11.70
CA LEU A 115 18.08 3.31 -12.39
C LEU A 115 17.84 2.11 -11.47
N ALA A 116 18.33 2.16 -10.23
CA ALA A 116 18.13 1.11 -9.26
C ALA A 116 16.65 0.96 -8.87
N GLN A 117 15.95 2.07 -8.64
CA GLN A 117 14.51 2.06 -8.37
C GLN A 117 13.71 1.46 -9.54
N TYR A 118 14.05 1.82 -10.79
CA TYR A 118 13.45 1.26 -12.00
C TYR A 118 13.67 -0.26 -12.08
N ARG A 119 14.92 -0.70 -11.90
CA ARG A 119 15.31 -2.12 -11.92
C ARG A 119 14.57 -2.91 -10.84
N ALA A 120 14.50 -2.38 -9.62
CA ALA A 120 13.80 -3.01 -8.50
C ALA A 120 12.31 -3.26 -8.83
N LYS A 121 11.62 -2.25 -9.38
CA LYS A 121 10.22 -2.40 -9.79
C LYS A 121 10.05 -3.36 -10.96
N ARG A 122 10.93 -3.31 -11.97
CA ARG A 122 10.90 -4.25 -13.10
C ARG A 122 11.10 -5.70 -12.64
N LEU A 123 12.11 -5.92 -11.80
CA LEU A 123 12.43 -7.22 -11.23
C LEU A 123 11.23 -7.79 -10.46
N VAL A 124 10.62 -7.00 -9.58
CA VAL A 124 9.42 -7.43 -8.86
C VAL A 124 8.26 -7.70 -9.81
N GLY A 125 8.00 -6.79 -10.76
CA GLY A 125 6.89 -6.91 -11.71
C GLY A 125 6.91 -8.19 -12.57
N ILE A 126 8.11 -8.70 -12.88
CA ILE A 126 8.32 -9.97 -13.61
C ILE A 126 8.13 -11.18 -12.69
N ASN A 127 8.46 -11.04 -11.39
CA ASN A 127 8.37 -12.12 -10.40
C ASN A 127 7.02 -12.13 -9.64
N LEU A 128 6.05 -11.30 -10.02
CA LEU A 128 4.75 -11.27 -9.36
C LEU A 128 3.90 -12.52 -9.66
N PRO A 129 3.21 -13.10 -8.65
CA PRO A 129 2.26 -14.18 -8.85
C PRO A 129 0.92 -13.65 -9.43
N ARG A 130 0.94 -13.27 -10.72
CA ARG A 130 -0.21 -12.66 -11.44
C ARG A 130 -1.46 -13.54 -11.56
N ARG A 131 -1.35 -14.84 -11.26
CA ARG A 131 -2.50 -15.76 -11.29
C ARG A 131 -3.57 -15.39 -10.26
N GLU A 132 -3.18 -14.72 -9.18
CA GLU A 132 -4.08 -14.45 -8.05
C GLU A 132 -4.83 -13.10 -8.18
N TRP A 133 -4.25 -12.11 -8.87
CA TRP A 133 -4.90 -10.83 -9.15
C TRP A 133 -4.31 -10.18 -10.41
N PRO A 134 -5.13 -9.55 -11.28
CA PRO A 134 -4.68 -9.15 -12.61
C PRO A 134 -3.89 -7.84 -12.64
N MET A 135 -4.04 -6.96 -11.64
CA MET A 135 -3.53 -5.58 -11.71
C MET A 135 -2.78 -5.17 -10.44
N TYR A 136 -1.54 -4.74 -10.60
CA TYR A 136 -0.71 -4.24 -9.51
C TYR A 136 -0.10 -2.89 -9.86
N ASN A 137 -0.17 -1.95 -8.92
CA ASN A 137 0.69 -0.76 -8.93
C ASN A 137 1.98 -1.09 -8.18
N LEU A 138 3.12 -0.67 -8.73
CA LEU A 138 4.43 -0.90 -8.12
C LEU A 138 5.00 0.40 -7.55
N VAL A 139 5.26 0.39 -6.25
CA VAL A 139 5.88 1.48 -5.49
C VAL A 139 7.23 0.98 -4.99
N ALA A 140 8.27 1.82 -5.04
CA ALA A 140 9.60 1.45 -4.54
C ALA A 140 10.11 2.55 -3.62
N LEU A 141 10.21 2.22 -2.35
CA LEU A 141 10.70 3.08 -1.29
C LEU A 141 12.12 2.66 -0.88
N PRO A 142 12.97 3.59 -0.42
CA PRO A 142 14.20 3.21 0.26
C PRO A 142 13.89 2.28 1.44
N ASP A 143 14.73 1.27 1.63
CA ASP A 143 14.65 0.42 2.80
C ASP A 143 15.04 1.20 4.05
N VAL A 144 14.17 1.18 5.07
CA VAL A 144 14.38 1.93 6.31
C VAL A 144 15.40 1.25 7.25
N GLU A 145 15.72 -0.03 7.04
CA GLU A 145 16.71 -0.77 7.83
C GLU A 145 17.91 -1.26 7.00
N GLY A 146 18.05 -0.79 5.75
CA GLY A 146 19.09 -1.24 4.83
C GLY A 146 19.43 -0.22 3.74
N ASP A 147 20.32 -0.60 2.82
CA ASP A 147 20.72 0.22 1.66
C ASP A 147 19.92 -0.10 0.38
N GLY A 148 18.91 -0.97 0.52
CA GLY A 148 18.08 -1.49 -0.55
C GLY A 148 16.78 -0.73 -0.79
N PHE A 149 15.83 -1.44 -1.38
CA PHE A 149 14.45 -0.97 -1.58
C PHE A 149 13.45 -1.89 -0.93
N LEU A 150 12.39 -1.29 -0.37
CA LEU A 150 11.11 -1.95 -0.14
C LEU A 150 10.22 -1.68 -1.35
N VAL A 151 9.98 -2.72 -2.15
CA VAL A 151 9.11 -2.65 -3.32
C VAL A 151 7.76 -3.26 -2.97
N TYR A 152 6.72 -2.46 -3.10
CA TYR A 152 5.34 -2.84 -2.84
C TYR A 152 4.64 -3.14 -4.15
N ALA A 153 4.03 -4.32 -4.22
CA ALA A 153 3.05 -4.63 -5.26
C ALA A 153 1.65 -4.48 -4.68
N LEU A 154 1.02 -3.37 -5.03
CA LEU A 154 -0.29 -2.97 -4.54
C LEU A 154 -1.34 -3.53 -5.49
N ALA A 155 -2.04 -4.59 -5.09
CA ALA A 155 -3.23 -5.05 -5.80
C ALA A 155 -4.20 -3.86 -6.01
N ALA A 156 -4.53 -3.59 -7.26
CA ALA A 156 -5.22 -2.38 -7.67
C ALA A 156 -6.52 -2.70 -8.42
N THR A 157 -7.41 -1.72 -8.48
CA THR A 157 -8.70 -1.80 -9.19
C THR A 157 -9.02 -0.46 -9.84
N ARG A 158 -9.84 -0.49 -10.90
CA ARG A 158 -10.42 0.70 -11.53
C ARG A 158 -11.81 1.04 -10.99
N ASP A 159 -12.45 0.13 -10.23
CA ASP A 159 -13.75 0.40 -9.62
C ASP A 159 -13.54 1.19 -8.30
N PRO A 160 -13.98 2.46 -8.22
CA PRO A 160 -13.80 3.30 -7.03
C PRO A 160 -14.57 2.80 -5.79
N ASN A 161 -15.53 1.88 -5.98
CA ASN A 161 -16.31 1.28 -4.92
C ASN A 161 -15.63 0.05 -4.29
N LEU A 162 -14.58 -0.48 -4.93
CA LEU A 162 -13.85 -1.64 -4.41
C LEU A 162 -12.62 -1.18 -3.63
N VAL A 163 -12.47 -1.70 -2.42
CA VAL A 163 -11.26 -1.58 -1.61
C VAL A 163 -10.58 -2.93 -1.58
N VAL A 164 -9.50 -3.07 -2.33
CA VAL A 164 -8.69 -4.29 -2.36
C VAL A 164 -7.79 -4.27 -1.13
N VAL A 165 -8.21 -4.94 -0.06
CA VAL A 165 -7.49 -4.97 1.23
C VAL A 165 -6.41 -6.03 1.22
N GLY A 166 -6.71 -7.20 0.65
CA GLY A 166 -5.79 -8.34 0.57
C GLY A 166 -5.12 -8.46 -0.78
N GLY A 167 -4.06 -9.27 -0.85
CA GLY A 167 -3.35 -9.53 -2.09
C GLY A 167 -2.14 -8.63 -2.35
N HIS A 168 -1.79 -7.74 -1.43
CA HIS A 168 -0.58 -6.94 -1.52
C HIS A 168 0.68 -7.75 -1.15
N TYR A 169 1.80 -7.37 -1.74
CA TYR A 169 3.12 -7.96 -1.48
C TYR A 169 4.13 -6.88 -1.13
N ARG A 170 5.12 -7.25 -0.32
CA ARG A 170 6.33 -6.46 -0.07
C ARG A 170 7.56 -7.30 -0.43
N PHE A 171 8.48 -6.68 -1.15
CA PHE A 171 9.75 -7.27 -1.52
C PHE A 171 10.88 -6.43 -0.95
N THR A 172 11.86 -7.06 -0.31
CA THR A 172 13.16 -6.42 -0.03
C THR A 172 14.07 -6.69 -1.22
N VAL A 173 14.61 -5.64 -1.82
CA VAL A 173 15.45 -5.70 -3.03
C VAL A 173 16.79 -5.03 -2.73
N SER A 174 17.89 -5.54 -3.30
CA SER A 174 19.23 -4.94 -3.18
C SER A 174 19.28 -3.48 -3.66
N GLY A 175 20.26 -2.71 -3.17
CA GLY A 175 20.42 -1.28 -3.49
C GLY A 175 20.69 -0.95 -4.96
N ASP A 176 21.12 -1.93 -5.76
CA ASP A 176 21.25 -1.81 -7.22
C ASP A 176 19.94 -2.16 -7.99
N GLY A 177 18.94 -2.67 -7.28
CA GLY A 177 17.66 -3.11 -7.84
C GLY A 177 17.70 -4.45 -8.56
N GLU A 178 18.77 -5.24 -8.45
CA GLU A 178 19.00 -6.43 -9.28
C GLU A 178 18.65 -7.76 -8.59
N LYS A 179 18.47 -7.79 -7.26
CA LYS A 179 18.19 -9.03 -6.52
C LYS A 179 17.04 -8.87 -5.54
N ILE A 180 16.09 -9.79 -5.58
CA ILE A 180 15.08 -9.95 -4.52
C ILE A 180 15.75 -10.70 -3.36
N LEU A 181 15.85 -10.05 -2.22
CA LEU A 181 16.40 -10.60 -0.98
C LEU A 181 15.33 -11.29 -0.15
N LEU A 182 14.11 -10.75 -0.18
CA LEU A 182 12.95 -11.29 0.52
C LEU A 182 11.66 -10.95 -0.22
N ALA A 183 10.68 -11.86 -0.21
CA ALA A 183 9.34 -11.65 -0.74
C ALA A 183 8.30 -12.06 0.31
N GLU A 184 7.37 -11.15 0.61
CA GLU A 184 6.39 -11.30 1.68
C GLU A 184 4.98 -11.09 1.13
N LYS A 185 4.10 -12.07 1.34
CA LYS A 185 2.65 -11.87 1.24
C LYS A 185 2.21 -11.06 2.46
N LEU A 186 1.63 -9.88 2.23
CA LEU A 186 1.13 -9.04 3.33
C LEU A 186 -0.21 -9.56 3.87
N PHE A 187 -0.89 -10.46 3.16
CA PHE A 187 -2.17 -11.03 3.57
C PHE A 187 -2.23 -12.52 3.20
N ARG A 188 -2.96 -13.31 4.01
CA ARG A 188 -3.16 -14.74 3.74
C ARG A 188 -4.10 -15.01 2.57
N SER A 189 -5.05 -14.10 2.33
CA SER A 189 -6.04 -14.21 1.27
C SER A 189 -6.19 -12.88 0.52
N PHE A 190 -6.81 -12.96 -0.65
CA PHE A 190 -7.38 -11.79 -1.30
C PHE A 190 -8.65 -11.42 -0.55
N LEU A 191 -8.75 -10.15 -0.19
CA LEU A 191 -9.91 -9.58 0.47
C LEU A 191 -10.26 -8.31 -0.28
N VAL A 192 -11.49 -8.24 -0.78
CA VAL A 192 -12.02 -7.07 -1.46
C VAL A 192 -13.28 -6.67 -0.71
N LEU A 193 -13.33 -5.42 -0.27
CA LEU A 193 -14.52 -4.85 0.35
C LEU A 193 -15.24 -4.01 -0.69
N ASP A 194 -16.55 -4.25 -0.86
CA ASP A 194 -17.39 -3.45 -1.74
C ASP A 194 -18.14 -2.40 -0.91
N LYS A 195 -17.83 -1.13 -1.12
CA LYS A 195 -18.47 0.00 -0.42
C LYS A 195 -19.98 0.04 -0.64
N ARG A 196 -20.47 -0.52 -1.75
CA ARG A 196 -21.91 -0.60 -2.05
C ARG A 196 -22.66 -1.55 -1.13
N GLN A 197 -21.94 -2.47 -0.47
CA GLN A 197 -22.51 -3.46 0.44
C GLN A 197 -22.47 -3.01 1.92
N VAL A 198 -21.96 -1.81 2.19
CA VAL A 198 -21.90 -1.25 3.54
C VAL A 198 -23.31 -0.78 3.93
N PRO A 199 -23.95 -1.36 4.97
CA PRO A 199 -25.30 -0.98 5.37
C PRO A 199 -25.40 0.50 5.74
N GLU A 200 -26.51 1.15 5.38
CA GLU A 200 -26.80 2.50 5.86
C GLU A 200 -26.73 2.57 7.39
N GLY A 201 -26.13 3.64 7.92
CA GLY A 201 -25.97 3.85 9.36
C GLY A 201 -24.77 3.14 10.01
N SER A 202 -24.01 2.31 9.28
CA SER A 202 -22.82 1.61 9.81
C SER A 202 -21.56 2.49 10.01
N GLY A 203 -21.70 3.82 9.91
CA GLY A 203 -20.63 4.77 10.21
C GLY A 203 -19.51 4.84 9.17
N ASN A 204 -19.72 4.36 7.94
CA ASN A 204 -18.75 4.38 6.83
C ASN A 204 -17.36 3.83 7.20
N CYS A 205 -17.34 2.81 8.06
CA CYS A 205 -16.09 2.19 8.49
C CYS A 205 -15.93 0.80 7.89
N LEU A 206 -14.75 0.54 7.34
CA LEU A 206 -14.39 -0.79 6.84
C LEU A 206 -13.82 -1.65 7.98
N PHE A 207 -13.95 -2.97 7.85
CA PHE A 207 -13.40 -3.94 8.79
C PHE A 207 -12.61 -5.01 8.03
N ALA A 208 -11.44 -5.37 8.55
CA ALA A 208 -10.61 -6.44 8.01
C ALA A 208 -9.95 -7.25 9.13
N THR A 209 -9.61 -8.50 8.82
CA THR A 209 -8.75 -9.33 9.67
C THR A 209 -7.36 -9.43 9.04
N HIS A 210 -6.34 -9.29 9.88
CA HIS A 210 -4.94 -9.42 9.50
C HIS A 210 -4.29 -10.51 10.37
N LEU A 211 -4.43 -11.76 9.92
CA LEU A 211 -4.02 -12.95 10.68
C LEU A 211 -2.56 -13.36 10.46
N GLY A 212 -1.82 -12.57 9.67
CA GLY A 212 -0.38 -12.78 9.47
C GLY A 212 0.42 -12.36 10.71
N TRP A 213 0.06 -11.22 11.30
CA TRP A 213 0.86 -10.51 12.30
C TRP A 213 0.03 -9.97 13.46
N ASP A 214 0.75 -9.56 14.51
CA ASP A 214 0.19 -8.96 15.72
C ASP A 214 -0.03 -7.44 15.56
N THR A 215 0.41 -6.86 14.44
CA THR A 215 0.20 -5.45 14.08
C THR A 215 -0.34 -5.32 12.65
N PRO A 216 -1.12 -4.28 12.33
CA PRO A 216 -1.53 -4.03 10.96
C PRO A 216 -0.33 -3.70 10.06
N ALA A 217 -0.41 -4.09 8.79
CA ALA A 217 0.54 -3.71 7.73
C ALA A 217 0.42 -2.23 7.29
N GLU A 218 1.49 -1.70 6.72
CA GLU A 218 1.59 -0.36 6.12
C GLU A 218 0.60 -0.14 4.98
N THR A 219 0.20 -1.20 4.27
CA THR A 219 -0.82 -1.11 3.23
C THR A 219 -2.19 -0.73 3.78
N HIS A 220 -2.51 -1.04 5.03
CA HIS A 220 -3.76 -0.56 5.63
C HIS A 220 -3.76 0.97 5.78
N VAL A 221 -2.63 1.57 6.17
CA VAL A 221 -2.48 3.03 6.21
C VAL A 221 -2.67 3.62 4.82
N PHE A 222 -1.99 3.06 3.81
CA PHE A 222 -2.17 3.43 2.41
C PHE A 222 -3.65 3.41 1.99
N LEU A 223 -4.38 2.32 2.26
CA LEU A 223 -5.78 2.16 1.86
C LEU A 223 -6.71 3.19 2.52
N THR A 224 -6.49 3.52 3.79
CA THR A 224 -7.29 4.57 4.47
C THR A 224 -7.07 5.95 3.86
N LEU A 225 -5.85 6.25 3.41
CA LEU A 225 -5.52 7.50 2.72
C LEU A 225 -6.07 7.53 1.30
N LEU A 226 -5.98 6.41 0.58
CA LEU A 226 -6.49 6.26 -0.79
C LEU A 226 -8.01 6.43 -0.85
N HIS A 227 -8.73 5.80 0.07
CA HIS A 227 -10.20 5.79 0.06
C HIS A 227 -10.84 6.83 0.98
N ALA A 228 -10.03 7.59 1.73
CA ALA A 228 -10.50 8.56 2.72
C ALA A 228 -11.53 7.99 3.71
N GLN A 229 -11.36 6.72 4.09
CA GLN A 229 -12.25 5.98 4.98
C GLN A 229 -11.47 5.34 6.12
N PRO A 230 -11.97 5.40 7.37
CA PRO A 230 -11.39 4.65 8.47
C PRO A 230 -11.47 3.12 8.24
N LEU A 231 -10.47 2.41 8.76
CA LEU A 231 -10.40 0.95 8.71
C LEU A 231 -10.15 0.40 10.12
N HIS A 232 -10.98 -0.54 10.55
CA HIS A 232 -10.69 -1.38 11.71
C HIS A 232 -10.00 -2.66 11.28
N VAL A 233 -8.92 -3.02 11.97
CA VAL A 233 -8.13 -4.21 11.69
C VAL A 233 -8.01 -5.04 12.97
N ALA A 234 -8.55 -6.26 12.93
CA ALA A 234 -8.29 -7.26 13.97
C ALA A 234 -7.04 -8.05 13.60
N THR A 235 -6.08 -8.12 14.51
CA THR A 235 -4.77 -8.76 14.31
C THR A 235 -4.71 -10.15 14.95
N LYS A 236 -3.67 -10.94 14.64
CA LYS A 236 -3.54 -12.34 15.07
C LYS A 236 -3.64 -12.52 16.59
N ASN A 237 -3.10 -11.60 17.37
CA ASN A 237 -3.14 -11.61 18.83
C ASN A 237 -4.49 -11.15 19.41
N GLY A 238 -5.50 -10.89 18.58
CA GLY A 238 -6.81 -10.39 18.99
C GLY A 238 -6.89 -8.87 19.14
N ASP A 239 -5.81 -8.11 18.95
CA ASP A 239 -5.90 -6.66 19.08
C ASP A 239 -6.70 -6.03 17.93
N LEU A 240 -7.58 -5.11 18.31
CA LEU A 240 -8.37 -4.30 17.39
C LEU A 240 -7.73 -2.93 17.24
N TRP A 241 -7.36 -2.61 16.01
CA TRP A 241 -6.76 -1.35 15.61
C TRP A 241 -7.76 -0.52 14.83
N ARG A 242 -7.79 0.79 15.07
CA ARG A 242 -8.43 1.78 14.19
C ARG A 242 -7.34 2.53 13.44
N ILE A 243 -7.48 2.59 12.13
CA ILE A 243 -6.57 3.28 11.23
C ILE A 243 -7.35 4.38 10.54
N GLU A 244 -6.88 5.62 10.66
CA GLU A 244 -7.58 6.78 10.15
C GLU A 244 -6.62 7.92 9.86
N LYS A 245 -6.78 8.55 8.68
CA LYS A 245 -5.92 9.66 8.22
C LYS A 245 -4.43 9.32 8.33
N GLY A 246 -4.12 8.05 8.09
CA GLY A 246 -2.79 7.47 8.15
C GLY A 246 -2.25 7.12 9.54
N ASN A 247 -2.97 7.38 10.62
CA ASN A 247 -2.52 7.07 11.97
C ASN A 247 -3.17 5.77 12.47
N MET A 248 -2.44 5.01 13.27
CA MET A 248 -2.88 3.75 13.86
C MET A 248 -3.04 3.90 15.37
N ARG A 249 -4.15 3.38 15.90
CA ARG A 249 -4.41 3.30 17.34
C ARG A 249 -5.02 1.97 17.70
N ARG A 250 -4.52 1.32 18.74
CA ARG A 250 -5.21 0.19 19.37
C ARG A 250 -6.46 0.71 20.08
N VAL A 251 -7.62 0.16 19.76
CA VAL A 251 -8.93 0.59 20.28
C VAL A 251 -9.66 -0.48 21.07
N GLY A 252 -9.15 -1.72 21.08
CA GLY A 252 -9.75 -2.79 21.86
C GLY A 252 -9.10 -4.14 21.57
N HIS A 253 -9.84 -5.19 21.92
CA HIS A 253 -9.46 -6.58 21.72
C HIS A 253 -10.70 -7.36 21.26
N VAL A 254 -10.52 -8.35 20.39
CA VAL A 254 -11.58 -9.17 19.82
C VAL A 254 -11.19 -10.64 19.90
N GLU A 255 -12.18 -11.49 20.13
CA GLU A 255 -12.00 -12.93 20.08
C GLU A 255 -12.23 -13.38 18.64
N ILE A 256 -11.17 -13.88 18.00
CA ILE A 256 -11.22 -14.43 16.65
C ILE A 256 -11.57 -15.91 16.78
N ALA A 257 -12.85 -16.24 16.62
CA ALA A 257 -13.32 -17.62 16.65
C ALA A 257 -13.31 -18.22 15.23
N SER A 258 -13.29 -19.55 15.14
CA SER A 258 -13.31 -20.28 13.87
C SER A 258 -14.59 -20.08 13.05
N ASP A 259 -15.67 -19.60 13.66
CA ASP A 259 -16.97 -19.28 13.04
C ASP A 259 -17.18 -17.78 12.75
N GLY A 260 -16.20 -16.92 13.07
CA GLY A 260 -16.27 -15.48 12.84
C GLY A 260 -15.59 -14.63 13.91
N VAL A 261 -15.61 -13.30 13.74
CA VAL A 261 -15.06 -12.36 14.73
C VAL A 261 -16.15 -11.98 15.74
N ARG A 262 -15.91 -12.22 17.03
CA ARG A 262 -16.77 -11.74 18.12
C ARG A 262 -16.06 -10.57 18.82
N VAL A 263 -16.67 -9.40 18.76
CA VAL A 263 -16.10 -8.18 19.35
C VAL A 263 -16.42 -8.13 20.85
N ARG A 264 -15.38 -8.18 21.69
CA ARG A 264 -15.48 -7.84 23.12
C ARG A 264 -15.02 -6.41 23.33
N THR A 265 -15.91 -5.45 23.09
CA THR A 265 -15.62 -4.05 23.36
C THR A 265 -15.75 -3.76 24.86
N ASN A 266 -14.61 -3.65 25.55
CA ASN A 266 -14.54 -2.83 26.76
C ASN A 266 -14.50 -1.36 26.32
N VAL A 267 -15.58 -0.85 25.75
CA VAL A 267 -15.72 0.58 25.51
C VAL A 267 -16.07 1.21 26.86
N VAL A 268 -15.07 1.81 27.51
CA VAL A 268 -15.35 2.89 28.46
C VAL A 268 -15.84 4.05 27.60
N ALA A 269 -17.15 4.09 27.37
CA ALA A 269 -17.80 5.29 26.91
C ALA A 269 -17.74 6.27 28.08
N THR A 270 -16.82 7.24 28.03
CA THR A 270 -17.10 8.52 28.69
C THR A 270 -18.25 9.15 27.92
N VAL A 271 -19.47 8.77 28.30
CA VAL A 271 -20.67 9.54 28.03
C VAL A 271 -20.49 10.83 28.84
N SER A 272 -20.16 11.91 28.16
CA SER A 272 -20.32 13.24 28.72
C SER A 272 -21.81 13.54 28.75
N ASP A 273 -22.50 13.07 29.79
CA ASP A 273 -23.82 13.57 30.16
C ASP A 273 -23.67 15.03 30.60
N ARG A 274 -23.80 15.96 29.66
CA ARG A 274 -24.28 17.30 29.97
C ARG A 274 -25.70 17.40 29.47
N LYS A 275 -26.62 17.14 30.40
CA LYS A 275 -28.01 17.58 30.31
C LYS A 275 -28.00 19.11 30.12
N PRO A 276 -28.59 19.68 29.06
CA PRO A 276 -28.85 21.11 29.05
C PRO A 276 -29.87 21.43 30.16
N PRO A 277 -29.76 22.59 30.84
CA PRO A 277 -30.74 22.98 31.84
C PRO A 277 -32.09 23.25 31.17
N ASP A 278 -33.16 22.77 31.82
CA ASP A 278 -34.54 23.12 31.51
C ASP A 278 -34.73 24.64 31.68
N GLU A 279 -34.86 25.37 30.57
CA GLU A 279 -35.44 26.71 30.54
C GLU A 279 -36.89 26.60 30.06
N ASP A 280 -37.82 26.34 30.98
CA ASP A 280 -39.17 26.91 30.87
C ASP A 280 -39.95 26.84 32.21
N GLN A 281 -39.58 27.72 33.14
CA GLN A 281 -40.50 28.29 34.13
C GLN A 281 -40.03 29.71 34.46
N ALA A 282 -40.43 30.69 33.64
CA ALA A 282 -40.76 32.06 34.08
C ALA A 282 -41.17 32.94 32.87
N ARG A 283 -42.46 32.90 32.49
CA ARG A 283 -43.38 34.05 32.47
C ARG A 283 -44.69 33.72 31.77
#